data_AF-A0A7C4CS46-F1
#
_entry.id   AF-A0A7C4CS46-F1
#
_cell.length_a   1.000
_cell.length_b   1.000
_cell.length_c   1.000
_cell.angle_alpha   90.00
_cell.angle_beta   90.00
_cell.angle_gamma   90.00
#
_symmetry.space_group_name_H-M   'P 1'
#
loop_
_entity.id
_entity.type
_entity.pdbx_description
1 polymer ?
#
loop_
_entity_poly.entity_id
_entity_poly.type
_entity_poly.pdbx_seq_one_letter_code
_entity_poly.pdbx_strand_id
1 'polypeptide(L)' 'FQPPRPDDPRRRCPDISKAKRLLAWEPKVPLEEGLRYTIEWFREIIGSNQYKKL' A
#
# COMPACT_ATOMS: atom_id res chain seq x y z
N PHE A 1 22.81 -5.58 2.48
CA PHE A 1 21.72 -4.85 3.16
C PHE A 1 22.19 -3.44 3.47
N GLN A 2 21.34 -2.43 3.27
CA GLN A 2 21.65 -1.03 3.59
C GLN A 2 21.16 -0.67 5.00
N PRO A 3 21.77 0.33 5.66
CA PRO A 3 21.34 0.76 6.98
C PRO A 3 19.94 1.41 6.96
N PRO A 4 19.23 1.43 8.10
CA PRO A 4 17.96 2.15 8.23
C PRO A 4 18.13 3.64 7.89
N ARG A 5 17.13 4.24 7.24
CA ARG A 5 17.14 5.69 7.05
C ARG A 5 16.97 6.38 8.42
N PRO A 6 17.76 7.42 8.73
CA PRO A 6 17.72 8.09 10.03
C PRO A 6 16.32 8.53 10.48
N ASP A 7 15.48 8.96 9.52
CA ASP A 7 14.16 9.53 9.81
C ASP A 7 13.01 8.52 9.72
N ASP A 8 13.30 7.24 9.43
CA ASP A 8 12.24 6.24 9.33
C ASP A 8 11.77 5.81 10.73
N PRO A 9 10.49 6.05 11.09
CA PRO A 9 9.97 5.56 12.35
C PRO A 9 9.92 4.03 12.33
N ARG A 10 10.35 3.40 13.42
CA ARG A 10 10.32 1.93 13.56
C ARG A 10 8.91 1.34 13.42
N ARG A 11 7.88 2.12 13.77
CA ARG A 11 6.46 1.75 13.65
C ARG A 11 5.65 2.96 13.19
N ARG A 12 4.80 2.78 12.19
CA ARG A 12 3.85 3.80 11.71
C ARG A 12 2.44 3.39 12.12
N CYS A 13 1.79 4.25 12.90
CA CYS A 13 0.42 4.05 13.37
C CYS A 13 -0.27 5.42 13.49
N PRO A 14 -0.65 6.04 12.36
CA PRO A 14 -1.21 7.39 12.38
C PRO A 14 -2.59 7.41 13.08
N ASP A 15 -2.82 8.42 13.91
CA ASP A 15 -4.17 8.76 14.37
C ASP A 15 -4.95 9.40 13.21
N ILE A 16 -6.06 8.77 12.84
CA ILE A 16 -6.90 9.17 11.71
C ILE A 16 -8.13 9.99 12.14
N SER A 17 -8.26 10.36 13.41
CA SER A 17 -9.43 11.07 13.96
C SER A 17 -9.72 12.38 13.24
N LYS A 18 -8.68 13.12 12.82
CA LYS A 18 -8.84 14.37 12.05
C LYS A 18 -9.48 14.13 10.68
N ALA A 19 -9.06 13.08 9.96
CA ALA A 19 -9.60 12.73 8.66
C ALA A 19 -11.05 12.23 8.77
N LYS A 20 -11.34 11.40 9.79
CA LYS A 20 -12.72 10.96 10.08
C LYS A 20 -13.65 12.14 10.31
N ARG A 21 -13.27 13.09 11.18
CA ARG A 21 -14.11 14.24 11.53
C ARG A 21 -14.30 15.22 10.38
N LEU A 22 -13.24 15.56 9.65
CA LEU A 22 -13.29 16.64 8.66
C LEU A 22 -13.69 16.17 7.27
N LEU A 23 -13.40 14.92 6.93
CA LEU A 23 -13.57 14.39 5.57
C LEU A 23 -14.56 13.22 5.51
N ALA A 24 -15.10 12.78 6.65
CA ALA A 24 -15.82 11.50 6.75
C ALA A 24 -15.03 10.33 6.15
N TRP A 25 -13.69 10.41 6.22
CA TRP A 25 -12.81 9.43 5.61
C TRP A 25 -12.36 8.37 6.62
N GLU A 26 -12.41 7.12 6.18
CA GLU A 26 -11.82 5.98 6.88
C GLU A 26 -11.41 4.88 5.88
N PRO A 27 -10.44 4.01 6.23
CA PRO A 27 -10.08 2.89 5.38
C PRO A 27 -11.25 1.91 5.24
N LYS A 28 -11.61 1.60 4.00
CA LYS A 28 -12.72 0.70 3.68
C LYS A 28 -12.28 -0.72 3.29
N VAL A 29 -11.00 -0.87 2.94
CA VAL A 29 -10.43 -2.13 2.45
C VAL A 29 -9.52 -2.71 3.55
N PRO A 30 -9.81 -3.90 4.09
CA PRO A 30 -8.92 -4.63 4.99
C PRO A 30 -7.57 -4.93 4.34
N LEU A 31 -6.53 -5.09 5.17
CA LEU A 31 -5.16 -5.34 4.68
C LEU A 31 -5.07 -6.56 3.75
N GLU A 32 -5.65 -7.68 4.16
CA GLU A 32 -5.62 -8.93 3.40
C GLU A 32 -6.28 -8.77 2.02
N GLU A 33 -7.42 -8.08 1.97
CA GLU A 33 -8.14 -7.83 0.73
C GLU A 33 -7.34 -6.92 -0.21
N GLY A 34 -6.76 -5.84 0.34
CA GLY A 34 -5.90 -4.93 -0.42
C GLY A 34 -4.64 -5.62 -0.98
N LEU A 35 -4.03 -6.52 -0.19
CA LEU A 35 -2.90 -7.32 -0.64
C LEU A 35 -3.31 -8.28 -1.77
N ARG A 36 -4.46 -8.94 -1.66
CA ARG A 36 -4.98 -9.82 -2.70
C ARG A 36 -5.17 -9.08 -4.02
N TYR A 37 -5.84 -7.92 -4.02
CA TYR A 37 -6.02 -7.09 -5.21
C TYR A 37 -4.69 -6.68 -5.84
N THR A 38 -3.74 -6.27 -5.01
CA THR A 38 -2.41 -5.86 -5.47
C THR A 38 -1.69 -7.02 -6.15
N ILE A 39 -1.72 -8.23 -5.56
CA ILE A 39 -1.10 -9.43 -6.12
C ILE A 39 -1.75 -9.83 -7.44
N GLU A 40 -3.08 -9.79 -7.52
CA GLU A 40 -3.82 -10.10 -8.75
C GLU A 40 -3.45 -9.13 -9.88
N TRP A 41 -3.44 -7.82 -9.59
CA TRP A 41 -3.00 -6.80 -10.54
C TRP A 41 -1.57 -7.05 -11.03
N PHE A 42 -0.63 -7.37 -10.13
CA PHE A 42 0.74 -7.70 -10.54
C PHE A 42 0.82 -8.97 -11.39
N ARG A 43 0.05 -10.01 -11.06
CA ARG A 43 -0.01 -11.24 -11.86
C ARG A 43 -0.53 -10.96 -13.26
N GLU A 44 -1.52 -10.09 -13.40
CA GLU A 44 -2.04 -9.66 -14.70
C GLU A 44 -0.97 -8.91 -15.48
N ILE A 45 -0.31 -7.90 -14.92
CA ILE A 45 0.61 -7.08 -15.72
C ILE A 45 1.95 -7.77 -15.99
N ILE A 46 2.48 -8.54 -15.03
CA ILE A 46 3.74 -9.30 -15.21
C ILE A 46 3.51 -10.60 -15.99
N GLY A 47 2.42 -11.32 -15.70
CA GLY A 47 2.08 -12.60 -16.33
C GLY A 47 1.51 -12.45 -17.73
N SER A 48 0.80 -11.35 -18.01
CA SER A 48 0.56 -10.93 -19.39
C SER A 48 1.89 -10.41 -19.92
N ASN A 49 2.37 -10.97 -21.03
CA ASN A 49 3.66 -10.66 -21.66
C ASN A 49 3.76 -9.21 -22.23
N GLN A 50 3.11 -8.23 -21.59
CA GLN A 50 3.08 -6.81 -21.94
C GLN A 50 4.34 -6.05 -21.48
N TYR A 51 5.10 -6.57 -20.51
CA TYR A 51 6.46 -6.07 -20.22
C TYR A 51 7.47 -6.60 -21.25
N LYS A 52 7.21 -6.41 -22.54
CA LYS A 52 8.28 -6.38 -23.53
C LYS A 52 9.05 -5.07 -23.32
N LYS A 53 10.11 -5.19 -22.55
CA LYS A 53 11.40 -4.49 -22.72
C LYS A 53 11.27 -3.04 -23.27
N LEU A 54 11.29 -2.07 -22.36
CA LEU A 54 11.94 -0.78 -22.65
C LEU A 54 13.46 -0.99 -22.57
#